data_AF-A0A851GKU6-F1
#
_entry.id   AF-A0A851GKU6-F1
#
_cell.length_a   1.000
_cell.length_b   1.000
_cell.length_c   1.000
_cell.angle_alpha   90.00
_cell.angle_beta   90.00
_cell.angle_gamma   90.00
#
_symmetry.space_group_name_H-M   'P 1'
#
loop_
_entity.id
_entity.type
_entity.pdbx_description
1 polymer ?
#
loop_
_entity_poly.entity_id
_entity_poly.type
_entity_poly.pdbx_seq_one_letter_code
_entity_poly.pdbx_strand_id
1 'polypeptide(L)'
;MSQDQSDKNWVDTSASFAPAVIGAAAGVVVGDLMHRDARRPVAFALAAIGLCALVPSVVEIVVDKVNGPQSRRGSQRTLRSIRDAGVSGNEFPDLEDEMFIG
;
A
#
# COMPACT_ATOMS: atom_id res chain seq x y z
N MET A 1 0.83 32.45 12.05
CA MET A 1 0.20 31.12 12.26
C MET A 1 1.13 29.94 11.96
N SER A 2 2.41 30.15 11.62
CA SER A 2 3.30 29.08 11.15
C SER A 2 4.01 28.28 12.25
N GLN A 3 4.14 28.81 13.47
CA GLN A 3 4.81 28.11 14.59
C GLN A 3 3.94 27.00 15.21
N ASP A 4 2.64 27.24 15.37
CA ASP A 4 1.69 26.28 15.96
C ASP A 4 1.55 24.96 15.14
N GLN A 5 1.82 25.01 13.84
CA GLN A 5 1.82 23.84 12.95
C GLN A 5 3.11 23.00 13.05
N SER A 6 4.23 23.61 13.42
CA SER A 6 5.51 22.91 13.59
C SER A 6 5.53 22.13 14.90
N ASP A 7 4.99 22.70 15.98
CA ASP A 7 4.94 22.07 17.30
C ASP A 7 4.04 20.83 17.29
N LYS A 8 2.87 20.92 16.62
CA LYS A 8 1.97 19.77 16.44
C LYS A 8 2.64 18.64 15.65
N ASN A 9 3.35 18.96 14.56
CA ASN A 9 4.06 17.95 13.77
C ASN A 9 5.13 17.19 14.57
N TRP A 10 5.87 17.85 15.46
CA TRP A 10 6.88 17.17 16.30
C TRP A 10 6.20 16.23 17.29
N VAL A 11 5.14 16.69 17.95
CA VAL A 11 4.38 15.90 18.92
C VAL A 11 3.73 14.69 18.25
N ASP A 12 3.09 14.88 17.09
CA ASP A 12 2.46 13.81 16.32
C ASP A 12 3.48 12.79 15.81
N THR A 13 4.63 13.27 15.31
CA THR A 13 5.74 12.42 14.90
C THR A 13 6.25 11.60 16.09
N SER A 14 6.47 12.23 17.24
CA SER A 14 6.96 11.53 18.45
C SER A 14 5.93 10.54 19.00
N ALA A 15 4.65 10.89 18.97
CA ALA A 15 3.57 10.03 19.40
C ALA A 15 3.44 8.78 18.52
N SER A 16 3.69 8.89 17.21
CA SER A 16 3.66 7.75 16.30
C SER A 16 4.78 6.72 16.57
N PHE A 17 5.92 7.17 17.11
CA PHE A 17 7.03 6.28 17.47
C PHE A 17 6.89 5.66 18.87
N ALA A 18 6.03 6.21 19.73
CA ALA A 18 5.86 5.71 21.10
C ALA A 18 5.52 4.21 21.17
N PRO A 19 4.60 3.66 20.36
CA PRO A 19 4.31 2.22 20.36
C PRO A 19 5.51 1.37 19.92
N ALA A 20 6.29 1.84 18.95
CA ALA A 20 7.46 1.14 18.44
C ALA A 20 8.58 1.09 19.49
N VAL A 21 8.80 2.20 20.20
CA VAL A 21 9.79 2.29 21.28
C VAL A 21 9.39 1.40 22.46
N ILE A 22 8.10 1.41 22.85
CA ILE A 22 7.59 0.54 23.91
C ILE A 22 7.71 -0.94 23.52
N GLY A 23 7.37 -1.30 22.29
CA GLY A 23 7.52 -2.66 21.77
C GLY A 23 8.97 -3.13 21.75
N ALA A 24 9.90 -2.27 21.32
CA ALA A 24 11.33 -2.58 21.33
C ALA A 24 11.87 -2.79 22.75
N ALA A 25 11.51 -1.92 23.70
CA ALA A 25 11.90 -2.06 25.10
C ALA A 25 11.33 -3.34 25.72
N ALA A 26 10.06 -3.64 25.47
CA ALA A 26 9.42 -4.87 25.92
C ALA A 26 10.12 -6.11 25.35
N GLY A 27 10.51 -6.10 24.07
CA GLY A 27 11.27 -7.17 23.44
C GLY A 27 12.65 -7.39 24.06
N VAL A 28 13.38 -6.32 24.39
CA VAL A 28 14.68 -6.41 25.08
C VAL A 28 14.54 -7.00 26.47
N VAL A 29 13.54 -6.59 27.24
CA VAL A 29 13.29 -7.13 28.60
C VAL A 29 12.91 -8.61 28.54
N VAL A 30 12.04 -9.00 27.62
CA VAL A 30 11.68 -10.42 27.40
C VAL A 30 12.90 -11.24 26.96
N GLY A 31 13.76 -10.68 26.11
CA GLY A 31 15.00 -11.31 25.67
C GLY A 31 16.03 -11.49 26.78
N ASP A 32 16.12 -10.53 27.72
CA ASP A 32 17.04 -10.59 28.85
C ASP A 32 16.59 -11.59 29.92
N LEU A 33 15.27 -11.72 30.13
CA LEU A 33 14.68 -12.70 31.03
C LEU A 33 14.88 -14.16 30.58
N MET A 34 15.26 -14.39 29.31
CA MET A 34 15.47 -15.73 28.79
C MET A 34 16.79 -16.35 29.23
N HIS A 35 16.66 -17.49 29.91
CA HIS A 35 17.77 -18.36 30.29
C HIS A 35 18.58 -18.78 29.06
N ARG A 36 19.89 -18.97 29.21
CA ARG A 36 20.85 -19.12 28.09
C ARG A 36 20.49 -20.24 27.09
N ASP A 37 19.79 -21.28 27.55
CA ASP A 37 19.27 -22.38 26.72
C ASP A 37 17.96 -22.05 25.97
N ALA A 38 17.12 -21.15 26.48
CA ALA A 38 15.87 -20.73 25.83
C ALA A 38 16.07 -19.63 24.77
N ARG A 39 17.23 -18.96 24.75
CA ARG A 39 17.53 -17.85 23.83
C ARG A 39 17.47 -18.24 22.36
N ARG A 40 17.94 -19.44 22.01
CA ARG A 40 17.97 -19.91 20.62
C ARG A 40 16.57 -20.15 20.04
N PRO A 41 15.72 -21.02 20.62
CA PRO A 41 14.41 -21.31 20.03
C PRO A 41 13.48 -20.10 20.01
N VAL A 42 13.54 -19.23 21.02
CA VAL A 42 12.67 -18.05 21.06
C VAL A 42 13.12 -16.99 20.05
N ALA A 43 14.44 -16.78 19.89
CA ALA A 43 14.93 -15.87 18.86
C ALA A 43 14.48 -16.31 17.47
N PHE A 44 14.52 -17.62 17.17
CA PHE A 44 14.01 -18.14 15.90
C PHE A 44 12.50 -17.98 15.75
N ALA A 45 11.72 -18.21 16.81
CA ALA A 45 10.26 -18.03 16.76
C ALA A 45 9.87 -16.56 16.56
N LEU A 46 10.48 -15.63 17.30
CA LEU A 46 10.24 -14.19 17.13
C LEU A 46 10.71 -13.69 15.76
N ALA A 47 11.85 -14.17 15.25
CA ALA A 47 12.31 -13.84 13.92
C ALA A 47 11.34 -14.37 12.84
N ALA A 48 10.83 -15.59 12.99
CA ALA A 48 9.86 -16.17 12.09
C ALA A 48 8.52 -15.40 12.11
N ILE A 49 8.03 -15.02 13.30
CA ILE A 49 6.81 -14.22 13.44
C ILE A 49 7.02 -12.82 12.83
N GLY A 50 8.17 -12.18 13.07
CA GLY A 50 8.51 -10.89 12.48
C GLY A 50 8.58 -10.94 10.95
N LEU A 51 9.16 -12.01 10.39
CA LEU A 51 9.15 -12.25 8.95
C LEU A 51 7.73 -12.46 8.43
N CYS A 52 6.93 -13.29 9.10
CA CYS A 52 5.53 -13.51 8.72
C CYS A 52 4.71 -12.21 8.77
N ALA A 53 4.93 -11.34 9.75
CA ALA A 53 4.24 -10.05 9.87
C ALA A 53 4.58 -9.09 8.72
N LEU A 54 5.77 -9.21 8.11
CA LEU A 54 6.19 -8.41 6.97
C LEU A 54 5.69 -8.96 5.62
N VAL A 55 5.21 -10.20 5.56
CA VAL A 55 4.69 -10.84 4.33
C VAL A 55 3.67 -9.97 3.59
N PRO A 56 2.59 -9.46 4.21
CA PRO A 56 1.58 -8.67 3.48
C PRO A 56 2.17 -7.41 2.84
N SER A 57 3.03 -6.67 3.54
CA SER A 57 3.67 -5.46 3.00
C SER A 57 4.62 -5.76 1.85
N VAL A 58 5.38 -6.86 1.92
CA VAL A 58 6.26 -7.29 0.81
C VAL A 58 5.43 -7.71 -0.41
N VAL A 59 4.32 -8.41 -0.19
CA VAL A 59 3.41 -8.83 -1.27
C VAL A 59 2.81 -7.61 -1.96
N GLU A 60 2.36 -6.60 -1.22
CA GLU A 60 1.84 -5.35 -1.80
C GLU A 60 2.87 -4.65 -2.68
N ILE A 61 4.13 -4.52 -2.22
CA ILE A 61 5.21 -3.91 -2.99
C ILE A 61 5.48 -4.70 -4.29
N VAL A 62 5.49 -6.03 -4.21
CA VAL A 62 5.71 -6.88 -5.39
C VAL A 62 4.51 -6.80 -6.34
N VAL A 63 3.29 -6.84 -5.82
CA VAL A 63 2.06 -6.71 -6.61
C VAL A 63 2.01 -5.34 -7.30
N ASP A 64 2.30 -4.25 -6.61
CA ASP A 64 2.39 -2.91 -7.21
C ASP A 64 3.55 -2.80 -8.19
N LYS A 65 4.63 -3.55 -8.02
CA LYS A 65 5.74 -3.55 -8.97
C LYS A 65 5.43 -4.36 -10.24
N VAL A 66 4.66 -5.44 -10.15
CA VAL A 66 4.32 -6.33 -11.28
C VAL A 66 3.04 -5.91 -11.99
N ASN A 67 2.04 -5.46 -11.23
CA ASN A 67 0.74 -4.95 -11.72
C ASN A 67 0.69 -3.42 -11.78
N GLY A 68 1.75 -2.73 -11.39
CA GLY A 68 1.81 -1.28 -11.37
C GLY A 68 1.53 -0.64 -12.73
N PRO A 69 1.08 0.61 -12.75
CA PRO A 69 0.61 1.34 -13.94
C PRO A 69 1.65 1.48 -15.08
N GLN A 70 2.93 1.16 -14.84
CA GLN A 70 3.96 1.06 -15.88
C GLN A 70 4.03 -0.30 -16.61
N SER A 71 3.31 -1.33 -16.14
CA SER A 71 3.20 -2.58 -16.87
C SER A 71 2.46 -2.33 -18.19
N ARG A 72 3.06 -2.69 -19.33
CA ARG A 72 2.48 -2.54 -20.70
C ARG A 72 1.01 -2.97 -20.79
N ARG A 73 0.57 -3.89 -19.93
CA ARG A 73 -0.83 -4.38 -19.85
C ARG A 73 -1.79 -3.37 -19.21
N GLY A 74 -1.36 -2.60 -18.21
CA GLY A 74 -2.19 -1.60 -17.52
C GLY A 74 -2.46 -0.36 -18.39
N SER A 75 -1.42 0.16 -19.05
CA SER A 75 -1.54 1.28 -20.00
C SER A 75 -2.47 0.94 -21.17
N GLN A 76 -2.41 -0.28 -21.70
CA GLN A 76 -3.34 -0.74 -22.74
C GLN A 76 -4.80 -0.84 -22.25
N ARG A 77 -5.04 -1.18 -20.99
CA ARG A 77 -6.39 -1.24 -20.41
C ARG A 77 -6.99 0.16 -20.22
N THR A 78 -6.19 1.12 -19.76
CA THR A 78 -6.60 2.54 -19.67
C THR A 78 -6.84 3.15 -21.06
N LEU A 79 -5.96 2.89 -22.04
CA LEU A 79 -6.17 3.38 -23.40
C LEU A 79 -7.39 2.73 -24.07
N ARG A 80 -7.69 1.46 -23.78
CA ARG A 80 -8.92 0.81 -24.24
C ARG A 80 -10.16 1.39 -23.57
N SER A 81 -10.14 1.63 -22.26
CA SER A 81 -11.32 2.23 -21.59
C SER A 81 -11.61 3.64 -22.08
N ILE A 82 -10.58 4.45 -22.37
CA ILE A 82 -10.77 5.78 -22.97
C ILE A 82 -11.30 5.66 -24.40
N ARG A 83 -10.78 4.69 -25.19
CA ARG A 83 -11.24 4.45 -26.55
C ARG A 83 -12.70 3.98 -26.58
N ASP A 84 -13.08 3.03 -25.73
CA ASP A 84 -14.43 2.50 -25.70
C ASP A 84 -15.42 3.53 -25.12
N ALA A 85 -14.99 4.36 -24.16
CA ALA A 85 -15.81 5.48 -23.67
C ALA A 85 -16.05 6.53 -24.77
N GLY A 86 -15.03 6.84 -25.59
CA GLY A 86 -15.15 7.74 -26.73
C GLY A 86 -15.82 7.11 -27.97
N VAL A 87 -15.92 5.78 -28.02
CA VAL A 87 -16.64 5.00 -29.04
C VAL A 87 -17.89 4.38 -28.39
N SER A 88 -18.59 5.15 -27.58
CA SER A 88 -19.99 4.86 -27.27
C SER A 88 -20.78 5.17 -28.55
N GLY A 89 -20.77 4.21 -29.48
CA GLY A 89 -21.33 4.33 -30.83
C GLY A 89 -22.85 4.38 -30.90
N ASN A 90 -23.50 5.05 -29.95
CA ASN A 90 -24.96 5.12 -29.84
C ASN A 90 -25.49 6.53 -29.46
N GLU A 91 -24.70 7.60 -29.59
CA GLU A 91 -25.14 8.96 -29.18
C GLU A 91 -25.66 9.84 -30.33
N PHE A 92 -25.79 9.32 -31.57
CA PHE A 92 -26.45 10.05 -32.67
C PHE A 92 -27.40 9.18 -33.50
N PRO A 93 -28.48 8.61 -32.92
CA PRO A 93 -29.55 8.02 -33.74
C PRO A 93 -30.30 9.08 -34.58
N ASP A 94 -30.23 10.35 -34.22
CA ASP A 94 -31.03 11.41 -34.84
C ASP A 94 -30.48 11.98 -36.16
N LEU A 95 -29.32 11.51 -36.66
CA LEU A 95 -28.71 12.02 -37.90
C LEU A 95 -28.77 11.03 -39.08
N GLU A 96 -29.14 9.77 -38.84
CA GLU A 96 -29.27 8.78 -39.91
C GLU A 96 -30.67 8.83 -40.58
N ASP A 97 -31.70 9.26 -39.85
CA ASP A 97 -33.07 9.35 -40.38
C ASP A 97 -33.30 10.56 -41.32
N GLU A 98 -32.47 11.62 -41.28
CA GLU A 98 -32.60 12.75 -42.21
C GLU A 98 -31.85 12.57 -43.55
N MET A 99 -30.97 11.56 -43.69
CA MET A 99 -30.19 11.37 -44.92
C MET A 99 -30.86 10.45 -45.95
N PHE A 100 -31.98 9.81 -45.61
CA PHE A 100 -32.73 8.92 -46.50
C PHE A 100 -34.02 9.56 -47.06
N ILE A 101 -34.32 10.80 -46.69
CA ILE A 101 -35.40 11.61 -47.27
C ILE A 101 -34.77 12.89 -47.83
N GLY A 102 -34.08 12.75 -48.96
CA GLY A 102 -33.56 13.85 -49.78
C GLY A 102 -33.49 13.43 -51.22
#